data_AF-A0A1L9TBU4-F1
#
_entry.id   AF-A0A1L9TBU4-F1
#
_cell.length_a   1.000
_cell.length_b   1.000
_cell.length_c   1.000
_cell.angle_alpha   90.00
_cell.angle_beta   90.00
_cell.angle_gamma   90.00
#
_symmetry.space_group_name_H-M   'P 1'
#
loop_
_entity.id
_entity.type
_entity.pdbx_description
1 polymer ?
#
loop_
_entity_poly.entity_id
_entity_poly.type
_entity_poly.pdbx_seq_one_letter_code
_entity_poly.pdbx_strand_id
1 'polypeptide(L)'
;MHTDHNHSIHQWKGLLRRQQIFKNLKNEEVLDIKFKYGQTPGTWSCLVFGGGVLLDNVEIEKPYQDILKQDLPFDFSGLGDLELFSGFRQLLFSARVHFESSFNKGLWVPDHRGLYARSCASREELAQMSKLHNLVSDSLRHFSEENNDRALAVLRQVSLLYRSVVQYGHHRQYSDILAILLLVRRAGHEDRYRDMKRDFINHAEAVLQPNDPRRTMFQALDRLEIDTDGHLYITFDTYCRSLWMSQMSKIGLDRIIAIYSYNQASFPRADAGGFYSTFKGLTREQILNILQRIDREFQVYSHETFTLWHTAIRSLWSESKFLEMSYFANILCRRINKLAIDFDCAQDKQLNLDASLTFYLLGQAYEALDHQGSALVSFEKSVHLREQVPAVDTVDTAKVAALRKSMSLASRLGDENRVMRGRESMERIYSAVEVV
;
A
#
# COMPACT_ATOMS: atom_id res chain seq x y z
N MET A 1 -4.62 -40.78 23.88
CA MET A 1 -5.01 -39.37 24.08
C MET A 1 -3.96 -38.49 23.45
N HIS A 2 -4.39 -37.79 22.40
CA HIS A 2 -3.83 -36.60 21.72
C HIS A 2 -2.39 -36.56 21.15
N THR A 3 -2.40 -36.26 19.85
CA THR A 3 -1.39 -36.00 18.80
C THR A 3 -0.74 -34.61 18.96
N ASP A 4 0.41 -34.26 18.34
CA ASP A 4 0.61 -33.87 16.92
C ASP A 4 2.14 -33.83 16.61
N HIS A 5 2.75 -34.70 15.79
CA HIS A 5 2.81 -34.81 14.32
C HIS A 5 3.92 -33.99 13.60
N ASN A 6 5.17 -34.43 13.83
CA ASN A 6 6.31 -34.28 12.91
C ASN A 6 6.05 -35.02 11.58
N HIS A 7 6.41 -34.41 10.45
CA HIS A 7 6.19 -34.99 9.12
C HIS A 7 7.40 -35.81 8.63
N SER A 8 7.16 -37.02 8.11
CA SER A 8 8.09 -38.00 7.55
C SER A 8 8.40 -37.81 6.05
N ILE A 9 9.37 -38.55 5.49
CA ILE A 9 9.80 -38.49 4.07
C ILE A 9 8.66 -38.75 3.06
N HIS A 10 7.64 -39.55 3.40
CA HIS A 10 6.44 -39.72 2.56
C HIS A 10 5.46 -38.54 2.68
N GLN A 11 5.41 -37.86 3.82
CA GLN A 11 4.68 -36.61 4.00
C GLN A 11 5.37 -35.44 3.28
N TRP A 12 6.68 -35.52 2.99
CA TRP A 12 7.41 -34.61 2.10
C TRP A 12 7.25 -34.93 0.61
N LYS A 13 7.19 -36.20 0.20
CA LYS A 13 6.88 -36.57 -1.20
C LYS A 13 5.46 -36.20 -1.61
N GLY A 14 4.49 -36.23 -0.69
CA GLY A 14 3.23 -35.55 -0.92
C GLY A 14 3.42 -34.03 -0.99
N LEU A 15 4.34 -33.41 -0.23
CA LEU A 15 4.64 -31.95 -0.18
C LEU A 15 5.26 -31.43 -1.49
N LEU A 16 5.63 -32.37 -2.36
CA LEU A 16 6.11 -32.12 -3.72
C LEU A 16 5.39 -32.96 -4.81
N ARG A 17 4.26 -33.62 -4.50
CA ARG A 17 3.09 -33.32 -5.35
C ARG A 17 2.58 -31.90 -5.05
N ARG A 18 2.86 -31.34 -3.87
CA ARG A 18 2.42 -29.99 -3.44
C ARG A 18 3.30 -28.82 -3.92
N GLN A 19 4.22 -29.03 -4.87
CA GLN A 19 4.58 -27.99 -5.86
C GLN A 19 4.09 -28.35 -7.28
N GLN A 20 3.35 -29.46 -7.43
CA GLN A 20 2.69 -29.89 -8.66
C GLN A 20 1.26 -29.34 -8.75
N ILE A 21 0.86 -28.62 -9.80
CA ILE A 21 0.93 -29.05 -11.21
C ILE A 21 -0.07 -30.24 -11.42
N PHE A 22 -1.27 -29.85 -11.93
CA PHE A 22 -2.46 -30.52 -12.53
C PHE A 22 -3.61 -31.20 -11.72
N LYS A 23 -4.90 -30.74 -11.89
CA LYS A 23 -6.18 -31.53 -11.75
C LYS A 23 -7.59 -30.89 -12.14
N ASN A 24 -8.19 -31.32 -13.29
CA ASN A 24 -9.49 -31.33 -14.12
C ASN A 24 -10.71 -30.25 -14.30
N LEU A 25 -10.95 -29.53 -15.47
CA LEU A 25 -11.65 -28.29 -16.01
C LEU A 25 -12.76 -28.85 -16.91
N LYS A 26 -13.86 -28.13 -17.06
CA LYS A 26 -14.92 -28.51 -18.00
C LYS A 26 -14.68 -27.89 -19.39
N ASN A 27 -15.08 -28.60 -20.44
CA ASN A 27 -14.94 -28.14 -21.84
C ASN A 27 -15.59 -26.77 -22.08
N GLU A 28 -16.69 -26.47 -21.40
CA GLU A 28 -17.40 -25.18 -21.49
C GLU A 28 -16.56 -24.01 -20.91
N GLU A 29 -15.76 -24.26 -19.88
CA GLU A 29 -14.89 -23.25 -19.24
C GLU A 29 -13.60 -23.04 -20.03
N VAL A 30 -13.07 -24.09 -20.67
CA VAL A 30 -11.98 -24.00 -21.67
C VAL A 30 -12.42 -23.14 -22.84
N LEU A 31 -13.65 -23.34 -23.32
CA LEU A 31 -14.22 -22.55 -24.40
C LEU A 31 -14.42 -21.09 -23.96
N ASP A 32 -14.85 -20.78 -22.73
CA ASP A 32 -14.93 -19.39 -22.23
C ASP A 32 -13.54 -18.73 -22.10
N ILE A 33 -12.51 -19.45 -21.62
CA ILE A 33 -11.12 -18.93 -21.57
C ILE A 33 -10.58 -18.70 -22.98
N LYS A 34 -10.75 -19.68 -23.90
CA LYS A 34 -10.33 -19.55 -25.31
C LYS A 34 -11.15 -18.52 -26.07
N PHE A 35 -12.42 -18.30 -25.73
CA PHE A 35 -13.29 -17.32 -26.39
C PHE A 35 -13.01 -15.89 -25.91
N LYS A 36 -12.76 -15.68 -24.60
CA LYS A 36 -12.42 -14.36 -24.05
C LYS A 36 -10.96 -13.95 -24.26
N TYR A 37 -10.02 -14.89 -24.23
CA TYR A 37 -8.57 -14.60 -24.24
C TYR A 37 -7.81 -15.37 -25.32
N GLY A 38 -8.37 -16.43 -25.90
CA GLY A 38 -7.74 -17.24 -26.94
C GLY A 38 -7.71 -16.62 -28.34
N GLN A 39 -8.02 -15.32 -28.48
CA GLN A 39 -7.70 -14.60 -29.72
C GLN A 39 -6.21 -14.28 -29.85
N THR A 40 -5.44 -14.37 -28.76
CA THR A 40 -3.98 -14.19 -28.77
C THR A 40 -3.32 -15.20 -27.82
N PRO A 41 -2.63 -16.22 -28.34
CA PRO A 41 -1.79 -17.10 -27.53
C PRO A 41 -0.79 -16.27 -26.70
N GLY A 42 -0.62 -16.62 -25.41
CA GLY A 42 0.42 -16.02 -24.57
C GLY A 42 0.07 -14.69 -23.88
N THR A 43 -1.19 -14.28 -23.83
CA THR A 43 -1.58 -13.09 -23.04
C THR A 43 -1.62 -13.44 -21.54
N TRP A 44 -0.82 -12.73 -20.77
CA TRP A 44 -0.76 -12.71 -19.31
C TRP A 44 -1.53 -11.51 -18.74
N SER A 45 -2.67 -11.18 -19.34
CA SER A 45 -3.62 -10.18 -18.85
C SER A 45 -4.60 -10.72 -17.81
N CYS A 46 -4.46 -11.99 -17.44
CA CYS A 46 -5.23 -12.68 -16.42
C CYS A 46 -4.38 -13.75 -15.75
N LEU A 47 -4.51 -13.91 -14.43
CA LEU A 47 -3.95 -15.05 -13.70
C LEU A 47 -5.01 -16.14 -13.56
N VAL A 48 -4.66 -17.37 -13.92
CA VAL A 48 -5.54 -18.54 -13.77
C VAL A 48 -4.99 -19.43 -12.67
N PHE A 49 -5.82 -19.74 -11.67
CA PHE A 49 -5.45 -20.64 -10.58
C PHE A 49 -6.31 -21.90 -10.62
N GLY A 50 -5.67 -23.07 -10.49
CA GLY A 50 -6.34 -24.36 -10.34
C GLY A 50 -5.89 -25.03 -9.05
N GLY A 51 -6.84 -25.42 -8.19
CA GLY A 51 -6.52 -25.96 -6.85
C GLY A 51 -5.67 -24.99 -6.00
N GLY A 52 -5.73 -23.69 -6.29
CA GLY A 52 -4.98 -22.65 -5.59
C GLY A 52 -3.55 -22.38 -6.05
N VAL A 53 -3.11 -23.03 -7.13
CA VAL A 53 -1.78 -22.84 -7.70
C VAL A 53 -1.90 -22.08 -9.01
N LEU A 54 -1.02 -21.11 -9.26
CA LEU A 54 -0.95 -20.39 -10.54
C LEU A 54 -0.64 -21.38 -11.67
N LEU A 55 -1.46 -21.34 -12.71
CA LEU A 55 -1.35 -22.17 -13.90
C LEU A 55 -0.63 -21.42 -15.01
N ASP A 56 0.07 -22.18 -15.86
CA ASP A 56 0.68 -21.62 -17.05
C ASP A 56 -0.41 -21.35 -18.09
N ASN A 57 -0.55 -20.10 -18.52
CA ASN A 57 -1.55 -19.67 -19.49
C ASN A 57 -1.30 -20.27 -20.89
N VAL A 58 -0.05 -20.61 -21.21
CA VAL A 58 0.34 -21.22 -22.50
C VAL A 58 -0.05 -22.70 -22.54
N GLU A 59 -0.08 -23.37 -21.40
CA GLU A 59 -0.34 -24.82 -21.28
C GLU A 59 -1.74 -25.16 -20.74
N ILE A 60 -2.72 -24.26 -20.80
CA ILE A 60 -4.12 -24.52 -20.38
C ILE A 60 -4.81 -25.45 -21.41
N GLU A 61 -4.36 -26.69 -21.45
CA GLU A 61 -4.95 -27.81 -22.21
C GLU A 61 -5.54 -28.86 -21.29
N LYS A 62 -5.14 -28.83 -20.00
CA LYS A 62 -5.55 -29.83 -19.04
C LYS A 62 -6.66 -29.33 -18.17
N PRO A 63 -7.50 -30.26 -17.71
CA PRO A 63 -8.64 -29.82 -17.01
C PRO A 63 -8.15 -29.26 -15.56
N TYR A 64 -8.80 -28.27 -14.83
CA TYR A 64 -8.92 -27.96 -13.36
C TYR A 64 -10.31 -27.85 -12.65
N GLN A 65 -10.52 -28.50 -11.48
CA GLN A 65 -11.72 -28.28 -10.62
C GLN A 65 -11.45 -27.05 -9.74
N ASP A 66 -12.45 -26.16 -9.60
CA ASP A 66 -12.34 -24.88 -8.88
C ASP A 66 -11.28 -23.92 -9.45
N ILE A 67 -11.61 -23.32 -10.60
CA ILE A 67 -10.79 -22.30 -11.24
C ILE A 67 -11.09 -20.95 -10.60
N LEU A 68 -10.04 -20.25 -10.16
CA LEU A 68 -10.12 -18.82 -9.88
C LEU A 68 -9.43 -18.07 -11.02
N LYS A 69 -10.16 -17.12 -11.61
CA LYS A 69 -9.62 -16.18 -12.61
C LYS A 69 -9.43 -14.83 -11.94
N GLN A 70 -8.29 -14.20 -12.17
CA GLN A 70 -8.00 -12.85 -11.69
C GLN A 70 -7.50 -11.99 -12.84
N ASP A 71 -8.34 -11.09 -13.32
CA ASP A 71 -7.96 -10.14 -14.36
C ASP A 71 -6.89 -9.18 -13.86
N LEU A 72 -5.97 -8.85 -14.75
CA LEU A 72 -4.92 -7.86 -14.56
C LEU A 72 -5.21 -6.61 -15.40
N PRO A 73 -4.79 -5.43 -14.94
CA PRO A 73 -5.03 -4.18 -15.68
C PRO A 73 -4.08 -4.00 -16.88
N PHE A 74 -3.18 -4.94 -17.13
CA PHE A 74 -2.17 -4.95 -18.19
C PHE A 74 -1.84 -6.40 -18.58
N ASP A 75 -1.10 -6.57 -19.67
CA ASP A 75 -0.52 -7.85 -20.08
C ASP A 75 0.87 -8.04 -19.45
N PHE A 76 1.02 -9.01 -18.54
CA PHE A 76 2.29 -9.25 -17.85
C PHE A 76 3.19 -10.24 -18.61
N SER A 77 3.71 -9.81 -19.76
CA SER A 77 4.52 -10.66 -20.66
C SER A 77 5.72 -11.37 -19.99
N GLY A 78 6.27 -10.81 -18.91
CA GLY A 78 7.34 -11.43 -18.11
C GLY A 78 6.98 -12.80 -17.54
N LEU A 79 5.69 -13.12 -17.35
CA LEU A 79 5.26 -14.46 -16.94
C LEU A 79 5.43 -15.53 -18.03
N GLY A 80 5.77 -15.14 -19.27
CA GLY A 80 6.21 -16.07 -20.30
C GLY A 80 7.61 -16.65 -20.05
N ASP A 81 8.40 -16.07 -19.15
CA ASP A 81 9.68 -16.62 -18.72
C ASP A 81 9.49 -17.70 -17.66
N LEU A 82 10.07 -18.89 -17.89
CA LEU A 82 9.86 -20.07 -17.04
C LEU A 82 10.43 -19.91 -15.63
N GLU A 83 11.56 -19.22 -15.48
CA GLU A 83 12.21 -19.02 -14.18
C GLU A 83 11.41 -18.03 -13.34
N LEU A 84 11.04 -16.89 -13.93
CA LEU A 84 10.18 -15.88 -13.32
C LEU A 84 8.82 -16.49 -12.95
N PHE A 85 8.18 -17.19 -13.87
CA PHE A 85 6.88 -17.83 -13.63
C PHE A 85 6.95 -18.80 -12.45
N SER A 86 7.98 -19.64 -12.39
CA SER A 86 8.16 -20.61 -11.30
C SER A 86 8.34 -19.93 -9.94
N GLY A 87 9.21 -18.89 -9.88
CA GLY A 87 9.43 -18.10 -8.68
C GLY A 87 8.17 -17.35 -8.24
N PHE A 88 7.45 -16.75 -9.18
CA PHE A 88 6.24 -15.99 -8.90
C PHE A 88 5.10 -16.89 -8.44
N ARG A 89 4.92 -18.06 -9.05
CA ARG A 89 3.98 -19.08 -8.59
C ARG A 89 4.25 -19.50 -7.15
N GLN A 90 5.52 -19.70 -6.78
CA GLN A 90 5.88 -20.02 -5.39
C GLN A 90 5.53 -18.87 -4.43
N LEU A 91 5.82 -17.63 -4.83
CA LEU A 91 5.47 -16.44 -4.04
C LEU A 91 3.95 -16.35 -3.79
N LEU A 92 3.12 -16.52 -4.84
CA LEU A 92 1.67 -16.47 -4.72
C LEU A 92 1.12 -17.61 -3.83
N PHE A 93 1.67 -18.82 -3.97
CA PHE A 93 1.30 -19.95 -3.12
C PHE A 93 1.59 -19.65 -1.63
N SER A 94 2.79 -19.16 -1.31
CA SER A 94 3.15 -18.79 0.06
C SER A 94 2.27 -17.65 0.60
N ALA A 95 1.93 -16.65 -0.21
CA ALA A 95 1.01 -15.59 0.17
C ALA A 95 -0.38 -16.14 0.51
N ARG A 96 -0.91 -17.08 -0.27
CA ARG A 96 -2.18 -17.74 0.04
C ARG A 96 -2.14 -18.48 1.37
N VAL A 97 -1.10 -19.29 1.60
CA VAL A 97 -0.92 -20.03 2.87
C VAL A 97 -0.83 -19.06 4.05
N HIS A 98 -0.13 -17.93 3.89
CA HIS A 98 -0.08 -16.89 4.90
C HIS A 98 -1.47 -16.31 5.19
N PHE A 99 -2.26 -15.98 4.17
CA PHE A 99 -3.62 -15.46 4.33
C PHE A 99 -4.54 -16.46 5.04
N GLU A 100 -4.60 -17.70 4.54
CA GLU A 100 -5.42 -18.77 5.14
C GLU A 100 -5.02 -19.04 6.59
N SER A 101 -3.72 -19.19 6.86
CA SER A 101 -3.24 -19.41 8.23
C SER A 101 -3.55 -18.23 9.15
N SER A 102 -3.50 -16.99 8.66
CA SER A 102 -3.72 -15.79 9.48
C SER A 102 -5.18 -15.63 9.85
N PHE A 103 -6.11 -15.90 8.92
CA PHE A 103 -7.54 -15.97 9.24
C PHE A 103 -7.86 -17.12 10.20
N ASN A 104 -7.32 -18.32 9.94
CA ASN A 104 -7.59 -19.49 10.79
C ASN A 104 -7.08 -19.34 12.23
N LYS A 105 -5.96 -18.63 12.42
CA LYS A 105 -5.38 -18.32 13.74
C LYS A 105 -6.01 -17.10 14.41
N GLY A 106 -6.94 -16.41 13.75
CA GLY A 106 -7.54 -15.20 14.27
C GLY A 106 -6.57 -14.02 14.39
N LEU A 107 -5.52 -13.96 13.55
CA LEU A 107 -4.62 -12.80 13.52
C LEU A 107 -5.33 -11.56 12.97
N TRP A 108 -6.19 -11.75 11.98
CA TRP A 108 -7.00 -10.69 11.38
C TRP A 108 -8.46 -10.90 11.76
N VAL A 109 -8.80 -10.49 12.99
CA VAL A 109 -10.17 -10.52 13.52
C VAL A 109 -10.85 -9.16 13.38
N PRO A 110 -12.19 -9.12 13.28
CA PRO A 110 -12.93 -7.87 13.28
C PRO A 110 -12.93 -7.21 14.65
N ASP A 111 -12.95 -5.88 14.67
CA ASP A 111 -13.37 -5.10 15.84
C ASP A 111 -14.90 -5.15 16.02
N HIS A 112 -15.42 -4.45 17.04
CA HIS A 112 -16.85 -4.36 17.32
C HIS A 112 -17.69 -3.74 16.18
N ARG A 113 -17.05 -3.08 15.21
CA ARG A 113 -17.69 -2.49 14.02
C ARG A 113 -17.59 -3.40 12.79
N GLY A 114 -16.94 -4.56 12.92
CA GLY A 114 -16.69 -5.47 11.80
C GLY A 114 -15.43 -5.14 10.99
N LEU A 115 -14.58 -4.21 11.44
CA LEU A 115 -13.36 -3.83 10.73
C LEU A 115 -12.21 -4.77 11.09
N TYR A 116 -11.63 -5.39 10.07
CA TYR A 116 -10.61 -6.42 10.25
C TYR A 116 -9.22 -5.83 10.43
N ALA A 117 -8.38 -6.53 11.20
CA ALA A 117 -6.98 -6.16 11.46
C ALA A 117 -6.84 -4.74 12.05
N ARG A 118 -7.70 -4.41 13.03
CA ARG A 118 -7.71 -3.09 13.73
C ARG A 118 -7.31 -3.18 15.21
N SER A 119 -6.69 -4.29 15.62
CA SER A 119 -6.11 -4.40 16.96
C SER A 119 -5.09 -3.28 17.21
N CYS A 120 -4.78 -2.99 18.47
CA CYS A 120 -3.72 -2.01 18.80
C CYS A 120 -2.40 -2.38 18.11
N ALA A 121 -2.02 -3.66 18.18
CA ALA A 121 -0.84 -4.19 17.51
C ALA A 121 -0.90 -3.97 15.99
N SER A 122 -1.98 -4.37 15.32
CA SER A 122 -2.11 -4.21 13.85
C SER A 122 -2.02 -2.75 13.40
N ARG A 123 -2.57 -1.81 14.19
CA ARG A 123 -2.45 -0.38 13.92
C ARG A 123 -1.03 0.13 14.07
N GLU A 124 -0.31 -0.36 15.07
CA GLU A 124 1.10 -0.03 15.28
C GLU A 124 1.98 -0.60 14.16
N GLU A 125 1.76 -1.86 13.75
CA GLU A 125 2.45 -2.49 12.62
C GLU A 125 2.30 -1.64 11.34
N LEU A 126 1.07 -1.22 11.03
CA LEU A 126 0.77 -0.38 9.88
C LEU A 126 1.40 1.01 9.99
N ALA A 127 1.40 1.62 11.17
CA ALA A 127 2.06 2.92 11.39
C ALA A 127 3.57 2.84 11.13
N GLN A 128 4.23 1.77 11.55
CA GLN A 128 5.66 1.55 11.31
C GLN A 128 5.97 1.27 9.83
N MET A 129 5.12 0.51 9.13
CA MET A 129 5.21 0.35 7.68
C MET A 129 5.02 1.68 6.94
N SER A 130 4.06 2.50 7.37
CA SER A 130 3.82 3.85 6.84
C SER A 130 5.05 4.74 7.01
N LYS A 131 5.67 4.66 8.20
CA LYS A 131 6.91 5.39 8.52
C LYS A 131 8.05 4.94 7.61
N LEU A 132 8.24 3.64 7.41
CA LEU A 132 9.26 3.10 6.51
C LEU A 132 9.09 3.65 5.08
N HIS A 133 7.88 3.54 4.52
CA HIS A 133 7.56 4.07 3.20
C HIS A 133 7.88 5.58 3.09
N ASN A 134 7.42 6.36 4.05
CA ASN A 134 7.58 7.82 4.00
C ASN A 134 9.03 8.26 4.13
N LEU A 135 9.84 7.59 4.97
CA LEU A 135 11.27 7.87 5.10
C LEU A 135 12.04 7.48 3.83
N VAL A 136 11.72 6.34 3.20
CA VAL A 136 12.30 5.98 1.91
C VAL A 136 11.94 7.03 0.86
N SER A 137 10.67 7.40 0.74
CA SER A 137 10.22 8.42 -0.22
C SER A 137 10.91 9.77 0.00
N ASP A 138 11.09 10.19 1.26
CA ASP A 138 11.77 11.44 1.58
C ASP A 138 13.28 11.38 1.26
N SER A 139 13.93 10.26 1.54
CA SER A 139 15.35 10.05 1.19
C SER A 139 15.58 10.08 -0.33
N LEU A 140 14.75 9.38 -1.11
CA LEU A 140 14.82 9.38 -2.57
C LEU A 140 14.70 10.80 -3.14
N ARG A 141 13.88 11.65 -2.53
CA ARG A 141 13.80 13.04 -2.91
C ARG A 141 15.09 13.81 -2.59
N HIS A 142 15.69 13.61 -1.42
CA HIS A 142 16.98 14.25 -1.10
C HIS A 142 18.08 13.84 -2.08
N PHE A 143 18.10 12.59 -2.54
CA PHE A 143 18.99 12.19 -3.63
C PHE A 143 18.71 12.96 -4.92
N SER A 144 17.45 13.13 -5.30
CA SER A 144 17.09 13.92 -6.49
C SER A 144 17.41 15.42 -6.37
N GLU A 145 17.54 15.92 -5.14
CA GLU A 145 17.94 17.29 -4.78
C GLU A 145 19.47 17.40 -4.58
N GLU A 146 20.24 16.36 -4.94
CA GLU A 146 21.70 16.25 -4.76
C GLU A 146 22.20 16.36 -3.30
N ASN A 147 21.30 16.21 -2.32
CA ASN A 147 21.63 16.26 -0.90
C ASN A 147 21.88 14.84 -0.35
N ASN A 148 23.01 14.26 -0.77
CA ASN A 148 23.36 12.86 -0.48
C ASN A 148 23.53 12.59 1.03
N ASP A 149 24.14 13.50 1.78
CA ASP A 149 24.38 13.30 3.22
C ASP A 149 23.07 13.18 4.00
N ARG A 150 22.12 14.07 3.72
CA ARG A 150 20.78 14.03 4.32
C ARG A 150 19.99 12.81 3.85
N ALA A 151 20.09 12.46 2.57
CA ALA A 151 19.44 11.26 2.03
C ALA A 151 19.92 10.00 2.77
N LEU A 152 21.22 9.88 3.03
CA LEU A 152 21.82 8.79 3.77
C LEU A 152 21.44 8.81 5.26
N ALA A 153 21.39 9.98 5.90
CA ALA A 153 20.93 10.10 7.28
C ALA A 153 19.49 9.60 7.46
N VAL A 154 18.59 9.96 6.54
CA VAL A 154 17.21 9.47 6.53
C VAL A 154 17.15 7.95 6.29
N LEU A 155 18.00 7.39 5.40
CA LEU A 155 18.07 5.93 5.19
C LEU A 155 18.56 5.16 6.41
N ARG A 156 19.44 5.72 7.24
CA ARG A 156 19.84 5.06 8.49
C ARG A 156 18.63 4.79 9.38
N GLN A 157 17.70 5.76 9.48
CA GLN A 157 16.43 5.59 10.20
C GLN A 157 15.53 4.52 9.58
N VAL A 158 15.56 4.33 8.26
CA VAL A 158 14.83 3.25 7.57
C VAL A 158 15.35 1.88 8.01
N SER A 159 16.66 1.70 8.09
CA SER A 159 17.27 0.40 8.44
C SER A 159 16.85 -0.11 9.82
N LEU A 160 16.63 0.81 10.78
CA LEU A 160 16.14 0.49 12.12
C LEU A 160 14.74 -0.14 12.13
N LEU A 161 13.97 0.04 11.05
CA LEU A 161 12.61 -0.49 10.92
C LEU A 161 12.56 -1.88 10.26
N TYR A 162 13.63 -2.35 9.60
CA TYR A 162 13.57 -3.59 8.82
C TYR A 162 13.21 -4.80 9.66
N ARG A 163 13.86 -4.96 10.82
CA ARG A 163 13.61 -6.11 11.70
C ARG A 163 12.16 -6.17 12.14
N SER A 164 11.59 -5.05 12.60
CA SER A 164 10.21 -5.01 13.07
C SER A 164 9.24 -5.21 11.90
N VAL A 165 9.48 -4.52 10.78
CA VAL A 165 8.66 -4.64 9.57
C VAL A 165 8.59 -6.08 9.07
N VAL A 166 9.69 -6.84 9.11
CA VAL A 166 9.71 -8.27 8.75
C VAL A 166 8.91 -9.15 9.71
N GLN A 167 8.89 -8.83 11.00
CA GLN A 167 8.18 -9.62 12.01
C GLN A 167 6.66 -9.49 11.92
N TYR A 168 6.15 -8.39 11.37
CA TYR A 168 4.72 -8.08 11.34
C TYR A 168 3.89 -9.12 10.59
N GLY A 169 2.73 -9.44 11.13
CA GLY A 169 1.78 -10.39 10.53
C GLY A 169 0.73 -9.73 9.64
N HIS A 170 0.93 -8.47 9.25
CA HIS A 170 -0.07 -7.67 8.58
C HIS A 170 -0.29 -8.10 7.12
N HIS A 171 -1.55 -8.20 6.67
CA HIS A 171 -1.92 -8.69 5.31
C HIS A 171 -1.36 -7.84 4.17
N ARG A 172 -0.97 -6.59 4.45
CA ARG A 172 -0.36 -5.66 3.48
C ARG A 172 1.17 -5.67 3.46
N GLN A 173 1.81 -6.29 4.46
CA GLN A 173 3.24 -6.19 4.70
C GLN A 173 4.06 -6.38 3.43
N TYR A 174 3.93 -7.54 2.79
CA TYR A 174 4.78 -7.88 1.66
C TYR A 174 4.47 -7.05 0.40
N SER A 175 3.19 -6.75 0.15
CA SER A 175 2.77 -5.88 -0.97
C SER A 175 3.36 -4.48 -0.83
N ASP A 176 3.32 -3.90 0.37
CA ASP A 176 3.88 -2.57 0.63
C ASP A 176 5.42 -2.59 0.54
N ILE A 177 6.09 -3.68 0.94
CA ILE A 177 7.55 -3.85 0.75
C ILE A 177 7.91 -3.87 -0.74
N LEU A 178 7.18 -4.62 -1.56
CA LEU A 178 7.40 -4.63 -3.02
C LEU A 178 7.20 -3.23 -3.62
N ALA A 179 6.19 -2.49 -3.18
CA ALA A 179 5.95 -1.11 -3.62
C ALA A 179 7.12 -0.17 -3.25
N ILE A 180 7.69 -0.32 -2.06
CA ILE A 180 8.83 0.47 -1.58
C ILE A 180 10.10 0.15 -2.38
N LEU A 181 10.36 -1.14 -2.62
CA LEU A 181 11.49 -1.56 -3.45
C LEU A 181 11.33 -1.05 -4.90
N LEU A 182 10.12 -1.07 -5.45
CA LEU A 182 9.82 -0.48 -6.76
C LEU A 182 10.13 1.02 -6.80
N LEU A 183 9.79 1.78 -5.75
CA LEU A 183 10.12 3.21 -5.65
C LEU A 183 11.63 3.45 -5.73
N VAL A 184 12.42 2.67 -4.97
CA VAL A 184 13.89 2.80 -4.95
C VAL A 184 14.48 2.46 -6.32
N ARG A 185 13.98 1.40 -6.96
CA ARG A 185 14.42 0.99 -8.29
C ARG A 185 14.09 2.02 -9.36
N ARG A 186 12.87 2.54 -9.39
CA ARG A 186 12.44 3.59 -10.34
C ARG A 186 13.22 4.89 -10.18
N ALA A 187 13.71 5.17 -8.98
CA ALA A 187 14.58 6.31 -8.72
C ALA A 187 16.03 6.08 -9.21
N GLY A 188 16.37 4.92 -9.77
CA GLY A 188 17.69 4.61 -10.31
C GLY A 188 18.74 4.24 -9.26
N HIS A 189 18.34 3.96 -8.02
CA HIS A 189 19.26 3.62 -6.93
C HIS A 189 19.43 2.10 -6.78
N GLU A 190 19.98 1.44 -7.80
CA GLU A 190 20.13 -0.02 -7.87
C GLU A 190 20.93 -0.62 -6.70
N ASP A 191 21.99 0.05 -6.24
CA ASP A 191 22.76 -0.41 -5.08
C ASP A 191 21.90 -0.45 -3.81
N ARG A 192 21.07 0.58 -3.60
CA ARG A 192 20.17 0.67 -2.45
C ARG A 192 19.02 -0.30 -2.55
N TYR A 193 18.51 -0.53 -3.76
CA TYR A 193 17.54 -1.58 -4.03
C TYR A 193 18.08 -2.96 -3.64
N ARG A 194 19.31 -3.29 -4.06
CA ARG A 194 19.98 -4.56 -3.72
C ARG A 194 20.28 -4.69 -2.22
N ASP A 195 20.79 -3.64 -1.59
CA ASP A 195 21.06 -3.61 -0.15
C ASP A 195 19.78 -3.85 0.65
N MET A 196 18.69 -3.13 0.32
CA MET A 196 17.41 -3.25 1.02
C MET A 196 16.78 -4.64 0.84
N LYS A 197 16.86 -5.23 -0.36
CA LYS A 197 16.44 -6.63 -0.60
C LYS A 197 17.18 -7.59 0.31
N ARG A 198 18.52 -7.51 0.32
CA ARG A 198 19.38 -8.37 1.12
C ARG A 198 19.07 -8.23 2.61
N ASP A 199 18.85 -7.02 3.11
CA ASP A 199 18.53 -6.79 4.52
C ASP A 199 17.17 -7.38 4.90
N PHE A 200 16.14 -7.23 4.05
CA PHE A 200 14.84 -7.88 4.29
C PHE A 200 14.96 -9.42 4.31
N ILE A 201 15.74 -10.01 3.40
CA ILE A 201 15.99 -11.46 3.38
C ILE A 201 16.71 -11.89 4.67
N ASN A 202 17.84 -11.24 5.00
CA ASN A 202 18.64 -11.57 6.18
C ASN A 202 17.82 -11.47 7.48
N HIS A 203 17.03 -10.41 7.63
CA HIS A 203 16.15 -10.25 8.78
C HIS A 203 15.08 -11.33 8.81
N ALA A 204 14.47 -11.67 7.66
CA ALA A 204 13.46 -12.74 7.58
C ALA A 204 14.03 -14.10 8.01
N GLU A 205 15.25 -14.41 7.59
CA GLU A 205 15.92 -15.65 7.99
C GLU A 205 16.27 -15.70 9.47
N ALA A 206 16.61 -14.54 10.05
CA ALA A 206 16.97 -14.42 11.46
C ALA A 206 15.76 -14.45 12.40
N VAL A 207 14.60 -13.89 12.00
CA VAL A 207 13.46 -13.67 12.92
C VAL A 207 12.25 -14.56 12.65
N LEU A 208 12.07 -15.07 11.43
CA LEU A 208 10.92 -15.89 11.07
C LEU A 208 11.24 -17.39 11.21
N GLN A 209 10.27 -18.13 11.72
CA GLN A 209 10.39 -19.58 11.86
C GLN A 209 10.58 -20.25 10.48
N PRO A 210 11.32 -21.36 10.38
CA PRO A 210 11.57 -22.02 9.09
C PRO A 210 10.30 -22.43 8.31
N ASN A 211 9.21 -22.71 9.02
CA ASN A 211 7.91 -23.08 8.44
C ASN A 211 6.95 -21.90 8.26
N ASP A 212 7.37 -20.67 8.56
CA ASP A 212 6.56 -19.49 8.32
C ASP A 212 6.51 -19.18 6.81
N PRO A 213 5.32 -19.15 6.18
CA PRO A 213 5.21 -18.88 4.75
C PRO A 213 5.82 -17.54 4.34
N ARG A 214 5.84 -16.55 5.25
CA ARG A 214 6.46 -15.23 4.99
C ARG A 214 7.96 -15.35 4.74
N ARG A 215 8.65 -16.31 5.37
CA ARG A 215 10.08 -16.54 5.13
C ARG A 215 10.34 -16.92 3.67
N THR A 216 9.50 -17.78 3.10
CA THR A 216 9.58 -18.13 1.67
C THR A 216 9.24 -16.94 0.78
N MET A 217 8.27 -16.11 1.18
CA MET A 217 7.95 -14.88 0.45
C MET A 217 9.19 -13.97 0.39
N PHE A 218 9.82 -13.67 1.53
CA PHE A 218 11.06 -12.86 1.56
C PHE A 218 12.21 -13.45 0.75
N GLN A 219 12.41 -14.78 0.78
CA GLN A 219 13.41 -15.44 -0.06
C GLN A 219 13.13 -15.30 -1.56
N ALA A 220 11.87 -15.08 -1.96
CA ALA A 220 11.52 -14.82 -3.35
C ALA A 220 12.12 -13.50 -3.86
N LEU A 221 12.46 -12.54 -2.98
CA LEU A 221 13.16 -11.31 -3.40
C LEU A 221 14.48 -11.61 -4.09
N ASP A 222 15.20 -12.67 -3.71
CA ASP A 222 16.47 -13.03 -4.34
C ASP A 222 16.29 -13.54 -5.79
N ARG A 223 15.13 -14.14 -6.08
CA ARG A 223 14.83 -14.80 -7.35
C ARG A 223 14.00 -13.95 -8.30
N LEU A 224 13.20 -13.04 -7.74
CA LEU A 224 12.27 -12.20 -8.47
C LEU A 224 12.80 -10.77 -8.50
N GLU A 225 13.30 -10.38 -9.65
CA GLU A 225 13.62 -8.99 -9.92
C GLU A 225 12.33 -8.18 -10.06
N ILE A 226 12.25 -7.06 -9.35
CA ILE A 226 11.10 -6.17 -9.43
C ILE A 226 11.27 -5.35 -10.71
N ASP A 227 10.35 -5.49 -11.65
CA ASP A 227 10.37 -4.75 -12.89
C ASP A 227 10.04 -3.26 -12.66
N THR A 228 10.65 -2.37 -13.46
CA THR A 228 10.41 -0.94 -13.36
C THR A 228 9.00 -0.53 -13.81
N ASP A 229 8.31 -1.38 -14.58
CA ASP A 229 6.92 -1.14 -14.98
C ASP A 229 5.95 -1.41 -13.82
N GLY A 230 6.42 -2.06 -12.75
CA GLY A 230 5.64 -2.38 -11.56
C GLY A 230 4.69 -3.56 -11.73
N HIS A 231 4.77 -4.29 -12.84
CA HIS A 231 3.89 -5.40 -13.16
C HIS A 231 3.91 -6.48 -12.07
N LEU A 232 5.08 -6.88 -11.57
CA LEU A 232 5.21 -7.87 -10.50
C LEU A 232 4.51 -7.42 -9.22
N TYR A 233 4.76 -6.18 -8.79
CA TYR A 233 4.12 -5.60 -7.61
C TYR A 233 2.60 -5.53 -7.78
N ILE A 234 2.11 -4.96 -8.88
CA ILE A 234 0.67 -4.75 -9.09
C ILE A 234 -0.04 -6.10 -9.21
N THR A 235 0.57 -7.09 -9.86
CA THR A 235 0.03 -8.44 -10.00
C THR A 235 -0.07 -9.12 -8.63
N PHE A 236 0.98 -9.05 -7.82
CA PHE A 236 0.99 -9.60 -6.46
C PHE A 236 -0.08 -8.94 -5.56
N ASP A 237 -0.15 -7.61 -5.55
CA ASP A 237 -1.14 -6.89 -4.72
C ASP A 237 -2.58 -7.11 -5.20
N THR A 238 -2.79 -7.30 -6.51
CA THR A 238 -4.09 -7.68 -7.07
C THR A 238 -4.53 -9.05 -6.56
N TYR A 239 -3.60 -10.01 -6.50
CA TYR A 239 -3.86 -11.33 -5.92
C TYR A 239 -4.13 -11.27 -4.41
N CYS A 240 -3.34 -10.53 -3.63
CA CYS A 240 -3.60 -10.37 -2.19
C CYS A 240 -4.98 -9.77 -1.90
N ARG A 241 -5.43 -8.81 -2.73
CA ARG A 241 -6.79 -8.30 -2.66
C ARG A 241 -7.85 -9.32 -2.95
N SER A 242 -7.65 -10.15 -3.98
CA SER A 242 -8.65 -11.15 -4.35
C SER A 242 -8.80 -12.20 -3.23
N LEU A 243 -7.69 -12.61 -2.61
CA LEU A 243 -7.71 -13.47 -1.42
C LEU A 243 -8.50 -12.83 -0.26
N TRP A 244 -8.22 -11.56 0.03
CA TRP A 244 -8.92 -10.81 1.06
C TRP A 244 -10.42 -10.72 0.79
N MET A 245 -10.79 -10.23 -0.40
CA MET A 245 -12.18 -10.02 -0.81
C MET A 245 -12.96 -11.33 -0.85
N SER A 246 -12.33 -12.42 -1.31
CA SER A 246 -12.91 -13.76 -1.26
C SER A 246 -13.25 -14.17 0.18
N GLN A 247 -12.34 -13.94 1.12
CA GLN A 247 -12.59 -14.27 2.52
C GLN A 247 -13.71 -13.41 3.13
N MET A 248 -13.70 -12.10 2.87
CA MET A 248 -14.73 -11.18 3.37
C MET A 248 -16.11 -11.49 2.77
N SER A 249 -16.18 -11.91 1.51
CA SER A 249 -17.44 -12.29 0.88
C SER A 249 -18.05 -13.55 1.48
N LYS A 250 -17.23 -14.54 1.89
CA LYS A 250 -17.73 -15.80 2.50
C LYS A 250 -18.49 -15.56 3.81
N ILE A 251 -18.13 -14.50 4.52
CA ILE A 251 -18.76 -14.11 5.79
C ILE A 251 -19.85 -13.03 5.61
N GLY A 252 -20.19 -12.68 4.36
CA GLY A 252 -21.22 -11.69 4.05
C GLY A 252 -20.89 -10.26 4.48
N LEU A 253 -19.61 -9.91 4.58
CA LEU A 253 -19.20 -8.57 5.04
C LEU A 253 -19.53 -7.51 3.98
N ASP A 254 -19.92 -6.32 4.45
CA ASP A 254 -20.14 -5.20 3.56
C ASP A 254 -18.87 -4.86 2.76
N ARG A 255 -19.06 -4.52 1.48
CA ARG A 255 -17.96 -4.27 0.54
C ARG A 255 -17.10 -3.08 0.96
N ILE A 256 -17.68 -1.99 1.50
CA ILE A 256 -16.93 -0.81 1.94
C ILE A 256 -16.06 -1.16 3.15
N ILE A 257 -16.60 -1.91 4.11
CA ILE A 257 -15.86 -2.43 5.27
C ILE A 257 -14.71 -3.32 4.81
N ALA A 258 -14.96 -4.24 3.86
CA ALA A 258 -13.93 -5.12 3.31
C ALA A 258 -12.81 -4.33 2.60
N ILE A 259 -13.18 -3.31 1.82
CA ILE A 259 -12.25 -2.41 1.12
C ILE A 259 -11.38 -1.64 2.11
N TYR A 260 -11.97 -1.00 3.10
CA TYR A 260 -11.19 -0.28 4.11
C TYR A 260 -10.28 -1.23 4.88
N SER A 261 -10.82 -2.37 5.32
CA SER A 261 -10.05 -3.32 6.12
C SER A 261 -8.80 -3.84 5.37
N TYR A 262 -8.83 -3.86 4.04
CA TYR A 262 -7.63 -4.08 3.21
C TYR A 262 -6.77 -2.82 3.03
N ASN A 263 -7.39 -1.68 2.72
CA ASN A 263 -6.74 -0.40 2.39
C ASN A 263 -6.79 0.59 3.57
N GLN A 264 -6.16 0.21 4.69
CA GLN A 264 -6.24 0.95 5.96
C GLN A 264 -5.41 2.25 6.02
N ALA A 265 -4.85 2.70 4.89
CA ALA A 265 -4.07 3.93 4.81
C ALA A 265 -4.16 4.53 3.40
N SER A 266 -4.34 5.85 3.30
CA SER A 266 -4.53 6.57 2.03
C SER A 266 -3.19 7.04 1.44
N PHE A 267 -2.32 6.12 1.04
CA PHE A 267 -1.03 6.48 0.45
C PHE A 267 -1.15 7.03 -0.99
N PRO A 268 -0.31 8.01 -1.38
CA PRO A 268 0.02 8.18 -2.79
C PRO A 268 0.78 6.93 -3.23
N ARG A 269 0.24 6.20 -4.21
CA ARG A 269 0.88 4.98 -4.72
C ARG A 269 1.67 5.32 -5.99
N ALA A 270 2.86 4.74 -6.12
CA ALA A 270 3.65 4.80 -7.35
C ALA A 270 2.83 4.27 -8.54
N ASP A 271 2.13 3.15 -8.32
CA ASP A 271 1.06 2.66 -9.18
C ASP A 271 -0.18 2.38 -8.34
N ALA A 272 -1.30 2.95 -8.77
CA ALA A 272 -2.58 2.74 -8.10
C ALA A 272 -3.04 1.28 -8.17
N GLY A 273 -2.75 0.56 -9.26
CA GLY A 273 -3.34 -0.76 -9.52
C GLY A 273 -4.86 -0.71 -9.33
N GLY A 274 -5.42 -1.62 -8.52
CA GLY A 274 -6.83 -1.55 -8.12
C GLY A 274 -7.13 -0.66 -6.89
N PHE A 275 -6.18 0.11 -6.34
CA PHE A 275 -6.30 0.68 -4.98
C PHE A 275 -7.42 1.71 -4.91
N TYR A 276 -7.59 2.44 -6.02
CA TYR A 276 -8.64 3.42 -6.21
C TYR A 276 -9.87 2.86 -6.95
N SER A 277 -9.97 1.53 -7.16
CA SER A 277 -11.03 0.93 -7.99
C SER A 277 -12.45 1.25 -7.50
N THR A 278 -12.62 1.51 -6.20
CA THR A 278 -13.90 1.89 -5.59
C THR A 278 -14.46 3.21 -6.14
N PHE A 279 -13.58 4.15 -6.49
CA PHE A 279 -13.95 5.51 -6.92
C PHE A 279 -13.63 5.76 -8.39
N LYS A 280 -12.86 4.85 -9.02
CA LYS A 280 -12.38 5.00 -10.39
C LYS A 280 -13.53 5.18 -11.38
N GLY A 281 -13.48 6.25 -12.15
CA GLY A 281 -14.45 6.52 -13.22
C GLY A 281 -15.85 6.93 -12.74
N LEU A 282 -16.07 7.07 -11.43
CA LEU A 282 -17.37 7.49 -10.89
C LEU A 282 -17.61 8.99 -11.09
N THR A 283 -18.89 9.37 -11.12
CA THR A 283 -19.32 10.78 -11.13
C THR A 283 -19.23 11.38 -9.73
N ARG A 284 -19.26 12.72 -9.66
CA ARG A 284 -19.29 13.46 -8.40
C ARG A 284 -20.43 13.01 -7.48
N GLU A 285 -21.63 12.82 -8.02
CA GLU A 285 -22.80 12.40 -7.24
C GLU A 285 -22.64 10.98 -6.69
N GLN A 286 -22.14 10.05 -7.52
CA GLN A 286 -21.87 8.67 -7.09
C GLN A 286 -20.84 8.63 -5.96
N ILE A 287 -19.73 9.38 -6.09
CA ILE A 287 -18.71 9.47 -5.05
C ILE A 287 -19.31 10.07 -3.77
N LEU A 288 -20.08 11.15 -3.87
CA LEU A 288 -20.70 11.79 -2.71
C LEU A 288 -21.63 10.83 -1.96
N ASN A 289 -22.46 10.06 -2.68
CA ASN A 289 -23.35 9.08 -2.07
C ASN A 289 -22.58 7.99 -1.30
N ILE A 290 -21.46 7.52 -1.85
CA ILE A 290 -20.58 6.54 -1.17
C ILE A 290 -19.96 7.17 0.09
N LEU A 291 -19.45 8.40 -0.01
CA LEU A 291 -18.80 9.09 1.11
C LEU A 291 -19.77 9.44 2.25
N GLN A 292 -21.01 9.83 1.93
CA GLN A 292 -22.07 10.04 2.92
C GLN A 292 -22.49 8.74 3.61
N ARG A 293 -22.46 7.62 2.89
CA ARG A 293 -22.66 6.29 3.48
C ARG A 293 -21.54 5.96 4.47
N ILE A 294 -20.29 6.17 4.08
CA ILE A 294 -19.11 5.98 4.93
C ILE A 294 -19.22 6.79 6.24
N ASP A 295 -19.62 8.07 6.15
CA ASP A 295 -19.80 8.93 7.31
C ASP A 295 -20.78 8.35 8.34
N ARG A 296 -21.86 7.69 7.86
CA ARG A 296 -22.87 7.04 8.71
C ARG A 296 -22.37 5.74 9.33
N GLU A 297 -21.52 4.99 8.64
CA GLU A 297 -21.05 3.68 9.10
C GLU A 297 -19.90 3.76 10.11
N PHE A 298 -18.94 4.68 9.97
CA PHE A 298 -17.72 4.69 10.79
C PHE A 298 -17.59 5.84 11.79
N GLN A 299 -18.53 6.78 11.81
CA GLN A 299 -18.43 8.11 12.45
C GLN A 299 -17.64 9.14 11.64
N VAL A 300 -18.11 10.39 11.69
CA VAL A 300 -17.68 11.49 10.82
C VAL A 300 -16.21 11.90 10.99
N TYR A 301 -15.64 11.67 12.18
CA TYR A 301 -14.27 12.06 12.54
C TYR A 301 -13.34 10.87 12.79
N SER A 302 -13.76 9.65 12.45
CA SER A 302 -12.88 8.49 12.60
C SER A 302 -11.82 8.46 11.50
N HIS A 303 -10.67 7.86 11.82
CA HIS A 303 -9.59 7.64 10.86
C HIS A 303 -10.06 6.81 9.65
N GLU A 304 -10.96 5.85 9.89
CA GLU A 304 -11.60 5.05 8.86
C GLU A 304 -12.26 5.93 7.77
N THR A 305 -13.08 6.89 8.23
CA THR A 305 -13.77 7.84 7.36
C THR A 305 -12.78 8.69 6.59
N PHE A 306 -11.82 9.32 7.28
CA PHE A 306 -10.82 10.16 6.61
C PHE A 306 -10.02 9.38 5.57
N THR A 307 -9.60 8.15 5.88
CA THR A 307 -8.87 7.29 4.95
C THR A 307 -9.64 7.05 3.66
N LEU A 308 -10.93 6.72 3.74
CA LEU A 308 -11.75 6.47 2.55
C LEU A 308 -12.05 7.76 1.76
N TRP A 309 -12.29 8.88 2.45
CA TRP A 309 -12.42 10.18 1.80
C TRP A 309 -11.13 10.59 1.08
N HIS A 310 -9.97 10.47 1.73
CA HIS A 310 -8.68 10.76 1.10
C HIS A 310 -8.40 9.82 -0.06
N THR A 311 -8.81 8.55 0.02
CA THR A 311 -8.70 7.59 -1.08
C THR A 311 -9.53 8.04 -2.29
N ALA A 312 -10.75 8.55 -2.09
CA ALA A 312 -11.56 9.12 -3.16
C ALA A 312 -10.90 10.36 -3.78
N ILE A 313 -10.38 11.27 -2.95
CA ILE A 313 -9.69 12.49 -3.39
C ILE A 313 -8.43 12.13 -4.22
N ARG A 314 -7.65 11.13 -3.79
CA ARG A 314 -6.48 10.65 -4.54
C ARG A 314 -6.85 9.91 -5.84
N SER A 315 -7.98 9.20 -5.86
CA SER A 315 -8.53 8.64 -7.11
C SER A 315 -8.76 9.74 -8.14
N LEU A 316 -9.39 10.85 -7.72
CA LEU A 316 -9.66 11.99 -8.59
C LEU A 316 -8.38 12.65 -9.10
N TRP A 317 -7.34 12.76 -8.26
CA TRP A 317 -6.01 13.19 -8.70
C TRP A 317 -5.47 12.30 -9.82
N SER A 318 -5.54 10.97 -9.66
CA SER A 318 -5.05 10.02 -10.68
C SER A 318 -5.82 10.10 -12.01
N GLU A 319 -7.04 10.63 -12.00
CA GLU A 319 -7.88 10.86 -13.18
C GLU A 319 -7.79 12.32 -13.67
N SER A 320 -6.90 13.15 -13.11
CA SER A 320 -6.78 14.58 -13.39
C SER A 320 -8.08 15.39 -13.17
N LYS A 321 -9.00 14.90 -12.32
CA LYS A 321 -10.27 15.54 -11.95
C LYS A 321 -10.07 16.53 -10.80
N PHE A 322 -9.24 17.55 -11.01
CA PHE A 322 -8.80 18.47 -9.96
C PHE A 322 -9.93 19.34 -9.39
N LEU A 323 -10.94 19.65 -10.19
CA LEU A 323 -12.12 20.40 -9.71
C LEU A 323 -12.90 19.58 -8.67
N GLU A 324 -13.22 18.33 -8.96
CA GLU A 324 -13.87 17.40 -8.04
C GLU A 324 -13.01 17.14 -6.81
N MET A 325 -11.70 17.00 -7.00
CA MET A 325 -10.75 16.85 -5.91
C MET A 325 -10.84 18.03 -4.93
N SER A 326 -10.84 19.26 -5.45
CA SER A 326 -10.98 20.47 -4.64
C SER A 326 -12.33 20.51 -3.91
N TYR A 327 -13.41 20.08 -4.58
CA TYR A 327 -14.76 20.03 -4.01
C TYR A 327 -14.83 19.12 -2.78
N PHE A 328 -14.37 17.86 -2.89
CA PHE A 328 -14.40 16.91 -1.78
C PHE A 328 -13.43 17.29 -0.66
N ALA A 329 -12.23 17.76 -1.00
CA ALA A 329 -11.26 18.21 0.00
C ALA A 329 -11.78 19.44 0.77
N ASN A 330 -12.51 20.35 0.12
CA ASN A 330 -13.12 21.52 0.77
C ASN A 330 -14.26 21.10 1.73
N ILE A 331 -15.06 20.08 1.39
CA ILE A 331 -16.05 19.52 2.31
C ILE A 331 -15.39 19.03 3.61
N LEU A 332 -14.31 18.24 3.50
CA LEU A 332 -13.57 17.79 4.68
C LEU A 332 -12.91 18.95 5.43
N CYS A 333 -12.31 19.93 4.75
CA CYS A 333 -11.71 21.09 5.41
C CYS A 333 -12.76 21.88 6.20
N ARG A 334 -13.96 22.08 5.64
CA ARG A 334 -15.08 22.73 6.35
C ARG A 334 -15.51 21.91 7.57
N ARG A 335 -15.55 20.58 7.44
CA ARG A 335 -15.84 19.67 8.56
C ARG A 335 -14.79 19.83 9.68
N ILE A 336 -13.50 19.82 9.35
CA ILE A 336 -12.42 20.02 10.33
C ILE A 336 -12.51 21.39 10.99
N ASN A 337 -12.74 22.46 10.22
CA ASN A 337 -12.86 23.81 10.79
C ASN A 337 -14.01 23.95 11.80
N LYS A 338 -15.06 23.11 11.70
CA LYS A 338 -16.16 23.09 12.68
C LYS A 338 -15.76 22.47 14.02
N LEU A 339 -14.67 21.71 14.09
CA LEU A 339 -14.19 21.15 15.36
C LEU A 339 -13.67 22.24 16.32
N ALA A 340 -13.32 23.43 15.81
CA ALA A 340 -12.99 24.64 16.57
C ALA A 340 -12.12 24.37 17.83
N ILE A 341 -12.44 25.02 18.95
CA ILE A 341 -11.70 25.01 20.24
C ILE A 341 -11.78 23.63 20.93
N ASP A 342 -12.73 22.77 20.54
CA ASP A 342 -12.93 21.44 21.12
C ASP A 342 -11.92 20.40 20.60
N PHE A 343 -11.08 20.77 19.64
CA PHE A 343 -10.06 19.92 19.06
C PHE A 343 -8.70 20.12 19.73
N ASP A 344 -8.38 19.28 20.71
CA ASP A 344 -7.01 19.17 21.22
C ASP A 344 -6.15 18.32 20.27
N CYS A 345 -5.49 19.01 19.34
CA CYS A 345 -4.54 18.43 18.39
C CYS A 345 -3.43 17.58 19.03
N ALA A 346 -3.07 17.86 20.29
CA ALA A 346 -2.02 17.12 20.98
C ALA A 346 -2.53 15.79 21.54
N GLN A 347 -3.83 15.68 21.87
CA GLN A 347 -4.45 14.47 22.38
C GLN A 347 -4.87 13.49 21.27
N ASP A 348 -5.38 14.00 20.14
CA ASP A 348 -5.74 13.15 18.99
C ASP A 348 -4.76 13.31 17.82
N LYS A 349 -3.59 12.68 17.97
CA LYS A 349 -2.52 12.70 16.97
C LYS A 349 -2.97 12.14 15.60
N GLN A 350 -3.90 11.18 15.58
CA GLN A 350 -4.37 10.58 14.34
C GLN A 350 -5.31 11.54 13.60
N LEU A 351 -6.28 12.13 14.31
CA LEU A 351 -7.16 13.13 13.72
C LEU A 351 -6.38 14.37 13.27
N ASN A 352 -5.34 14.77 14.01
CA ASN A 352 -4.45 15.85 13.60
C ASN A 352 -3.72 15.53 12.27
N LEU A 353 -3.21 14.31 12.11
CA LEU A 353 -2.59 13.85 10.87
C LEU A 353 -3.61 13.83 9.72
N ASP A 354 -4.80 13.29 9.96
CA ASP A 354 -5.87 13.21 8.96
C ASP A 354 -6.35 14.60 8.53
N ALA A 355 -6.44 15.54 9.48
CA ALA A 355 -6.75 16.93 9.23
C ALA A 355 -5.66 17.63 8.41
N SER A 356 -4.40 17.47 8.81
CA SER A 356 -3.24 18.01 8.09
C SER A 356 -3.19 17.50 6.65
N LEU A 357 -3.42 16.20 6.44
CA LEU A 357 -3.46 15.59 5.12
C LEU A 357 -4.63 16.10 4.28
N THR A 358 -5.78 16.36 4.90
CA THR A 358 -6.93 16.98 4.21
C THR A 358 -6.56 18.34 3.62
N PHE A 359 -5.93 19.20 4.41
CA PHE A 359 -5.49 20.52 3.94
C PHE A 359 -4.38 20.42 2.90
N TYR A 360 -3.47 19.45 3.03
CA TYR A 360 -2.46 19.16 2.02
C TYR A 360 -3.09 18.78 0.68
N LEU A 361 -4.08 17.87 0.68
CA LEU A 361 -4.79 17.46 -0.52
C LEU A 361 -5.59 18.62 -1.15
N LEU A 362 -6.22 19.48 -0.33
CA LEU A 362 -6.85 20.70 -0.85
C LEU A 362 -5.83 21.63 -1.53
N GLY A 363 -4.66 21.81 -0.91
CA GLY A 363 -3.56 22.57 -1.48
C GLY A 363 -3.09 22.02 -2.83
N GLN A 364 -2.94 20.70 -2.94
CA GLN A 364 -2.60 20.06 -4.22
C GLN A 364 -3.66 20.31 -5.30
N ALA A 365 -4.95 20.23 -4.94
CA ALA A 365 -6.03 20.48 -5.89
C ALA A 365 -6.01 21.94 -6.38
N TYR A 366 -5.84 22.90 -5.48
CA TYR A 366 -5.72 24.32 -5.86
C TYR A 366 -4.47 24.63 -6.68
N GLU A 367 -3.33 24.01 -6.34
CA GLU A 367 -2.11 24.16 -7.13
C GLU A 367 -2.31 23.67 -8.56
N ALA A 368 -2.95 22.51 -8.76
CA ALA A 368 -3.26 21.97 -10.08
C ALA A 368 -4.28 22.80 -10.87
N LEU A 369 -5.12 23.59 -10.18
CA LEU A 369 -6.06 24.54 -10.76
C LEU A 369 -5.47 25.96 -10.93
N ASP A 370 -4.16 26.12 -10.71
CA ASP A 370 -3.44 27.39 -10.74
C ASP A 370 -3.97 28.47 -9.77
N HIS A 371 -4.64 28.05 -8.70
CA HIS A 371 -5.09 28.91 -7.60
C HIS A 371 -3.99 29.06 -6.54
N GLN A 372 -2.86 29.65 -6.92
CA GLN A 372 -1.61 29.64 -6.13
C GLN A 372 -1.76 30.17 -4.70
N GLY A 373 -2.49 31.29 -4.51
CA GLY A 373 -2.75 31.85 -3.18
C GLY A 373 -3.56 30.92 -2.27
N SER A 374 -4.63 30.31 -2.82
CA SER A 374 -5.46 29.35 -2.08
C SER A 374 -4.70 28.05 -1.77
N ALA A 375 -3.83 27.63 -2.69
CA ALA A 375 -2.93 26.48 -2.48
C ALA A 375 -1.97 26.75 -1.32
N LEU A 376 -1.30 27.91 -1.33
CA LEU A 376 -0.37 28.32 -0.28
C LEU A 376 -1.03 28.32 1.10
N VAL A 377 -2.20 28.97 1.24
CA VAL A 377 -2.97 29.00 2.49
C VAL A 377 -3.31 27.58 2.98
N SER A 378 -3.62 26.67 2.06
CA SER A 378 -3.97 25.29 2.42
C SER A 378 -2.74 24.51 2.90
N PHE A 379 -1.59 24.65 2.24
CA PHE A 379 -0.34 24.05 2.71
C PHE A 379 0.10 24.63 4.06
N GLU A 380 -0.04 25.93 4.29
CA GLU A 380 0.27 26.56 5.58
C GLU A 380 -0.62 26.03 6.71
N LYS A 381 -1.92 25.83 6.46
CA LYS A 381 -2.80 25.17 7.43
C LYS A 381 -2.37 23.75 7.75
N SER A 382 -1.95 23.00 6.73
CA SER A 382 -1.41 21.64 6.92
C SER A 382 -0.16 21.64 7.81
N VAL A 383 0.76 22.58 7.62
CA VAL A 383 1.95 22.77 8.47
C VAL A 383 1.55 23.18 9.88
N HIS A 384 0.66 24.17 10.02
CA HIS A 384 0.23 24.70 11.30
C HIS A 384 -0.38 23.62 12.20
N LEU A 385 -1.21 22.73 11.65
CA LEU A 385 -1.76 21.60 12.40
C LEU A 385 -0.68 20.69 12.96
N ARG A 386 0.34 20.37 12.15
CA ARG A 386 1.44 19.50 12.59
C ARG A 386 2.36 20.16 13.61
N GLU A 387 2.45 21.49 13.60
CA GLU A 387 3.22 22.26 14.60
C GLU A 387 2.62 22.24 16.00
N GLN A 388 1.32 21.97 16.12
CA GLN A 388 0.65 21.87 17.42
C GLN A 388 0.94 20.54 18.13
N VAL A 389 1.50 19.55 17.43
CA VAL A 389 1.91 18.27 18.02
C VAL A 389 3.38 18.39 18.46
N PRO A 390 3.72 18.05 19.71
CA PRO A 390 5.11 18.08 20.18
C PRO A 390 6.02 17.28 19.24
N ALA A 391 7.19 17.85 18.94
CA ALA A 391 8.19 17.16 18.15
C ALA A 391 8.55 15.84 18.83
N VAL A 392 8.40 14.74 18.10
CA VAL A 392 8.96 13.44 18.45
C VAL A 392 10.34 13.40 17.79
N ASP A 393 11.29 12.64 18.33
CA ASP A 393 12.67 12.43 17.79
C ASP A 393 12.69 11.68 16.44
N THR A 394 11.80 12.05 15.53
CA THR A 394 11.55 11.41 14.23
C THR A 394 11.12 12.45 13.21
N VAL A 395 11.50 12.26 11.95
CA VAL A 395 11.09 13.14 10.84
C VAL A 395 9.57 13.12 10.65
N ASP A 396 8.93 14.28 10.80
CA ASP A 396 7.52 14.46 10.42
C ASP A 396 7.40 14.68 8.91
N THR A 397 7.26 13.57 8.18
CA THR A 397 7.21 13.59 6.71
C THR A 397 6.00 14.34 6.15
N ALA A 398 4.88 14.37 6.89
CA ALA A 398 3.68 15.11 6.48
C ALA A 398 3.93 16.62 6.54
N LYS A 399 4.50 17.10 7.67
CA LYS A 399 4.90 18.51 7.82
C LYS A 399 5.93 18.91 6.77
N VAL A 400 6.94 18.07 6.54
CA VAL A 400 7.98 18.29 5.51
C VAL A 400 7.37 18.42 4.11
N ALA A 401 6.45 17.53 3.74
CA ALA A 401 5.80 17.57 2.44
C ALA A 401 5.02 18.88 2.23
N ALA A 402 4.26 19.31 3.25
CA ALA A 402 3.52 20.57 3.21
C ALA A 402 4.44 21.80 3.19
N LEU A 403 5.53 21.81 3.97
CA LEU A 403 6.52 22.89 3.97
C LEU A 403 7.16 23.08 2.60
N ARG A 404 7.62 22.00 1.96
CA ARG A 404 8.24 22.09 0.62
C ARG A 404 7.27 22.65 -0.42
N LYS A 405 6.01 22.22 -0.40
CA LYS A 405 4.96 22.76 -1.29
C LYS A 405 4.68 24.24 -1.02
N SER A 406 4.58 24.63 0.25
CA SER A 406 4.44 26.02 0.66
C SER A 406 5.63 26.88 0.18
N MET A 407 6.87 26.43 0.39
CA MET A 407 8.08 27.14 -0.04
C MET A 407 8.18 27.27 -1.56
N SER A 408 7.85 26.22 -2.32
CA SER A 408 7.84 26.27 -3.79
C SER A 408 6.84 27.29 -4.33
N LEU A 409 5.65 27.38 -3.72
CA LEU A 409 4.65 28.41 -4.08
C LEU A 409 5.08 29.81 -3.63
N ALA A 410 5.59 29.95 -2.41
CA ALA A 410 6.10 31.22 -1.91
C ALA A 410 7.21 31.79 -2.80
N SER A 411 8.13 30.94 -3.25
CA SER A 411 9.18 31.33 -4.20
C SER A 411 8.61 31.83 -5.53
N ARG A 412 7.62 31.13 -6.10
CA ARG A 412 6.92 31.58 -7.33
C ARG A 412 6.21 32.92 -7.16
N LEU A 413 5.72 33.20 -5.95
CA LEU A 413 5.02 34.44 -5.58
C LEU A 413 5.96 35.56 -5.11
N GLY A 414 7.28 35.32 -5.06
CA GLY A 414 8.26 36.31 -4.60
C GLY A 414 8.28 36.56 -3.08
N ASP A 415 7.69 35.67 -2.26
CA ASP A 415 7.71 35.79 -0.80
C ASP A 415 8.92 35.08 -0.19
N GLU A 416 10.09 35.74 -0.27
CA GLU A 416 11.36 35.22 0.23
C GLU A 416 11.34 34.97 1.76
N ASN A 417 10.61 35.79 2.51
CA ASN A 417 10.48 35.65 3.96
C ASN A 417 9.80 34.33 4.35
N ARG A 418 8.76 33.91 3.61
CA ARG A 418 8.15 32.59 3.80
C ARG A 418 9.09 31.46 3.42
N VAL A 419 9.85 31.60 2.34
CA VAL A 419 10.85 30.60 1.93
C VAL A 419 11.89 30.40 3.02
N MET A 420 12.43 31.49 3.57
CA MET A 420 13.44 31.44 4.64
C MET A 420 12.91 30.76 5.91
N ARG A 421 11.72 31.15 6.40
CA ARG A 421 11.09 30.50 7.56
C ARG A 421 10.81 29.02 7.33
N GLY A 422 10.38 28.67 6.12
CA GLY A 422 10.16 27.28 5.74
C GLY A 422 11.44 26.46 5.79
N ARG A 423 12.55 27.02 5.27
CA ARG A 423 13.88 26.41 5.32
C ARG A 423 14.35 26.20 6.76
N GLU A 424 14.26 27.21 7.62
CA GLU A 424 14.60 27.10 9.04
C GLU A 424 13.80 26.00 9.76
N SER A 425 12.51 25.88 9.46
CA SER A 425 11.66 24.81 9.99
C SER A 425 12.06 23.44 9.47
N MET A 426 12.46 23.30 8.19
CA MET A 426 12.98 22.04 7.66
C MET A 426 14.33 21.66 8.28
N GLU A 427 15.26 22.61 8.42
CA GLU A 427 16.56 22.36 9.03
C GLU A 427 16.39 21.84 10.46
N ARG A 428 15.52 22.45 11.27
CA ARG A 428 15.21 21.94 12.62
C ARG A 428 14.69 20.49 12.63
N ILE A 429 13.91 20.09 11.62
CA ILE A 429 13.40 18.72 11.51
C ILE A 429 14.54 17.74 11.17
N TYR A 430 15.44 18.11 10.27
CA TYR A 430 16.52 17.23 9.81
C TYR A 430 17.72 17.18 10.75
N SER A 431 18.04 18.27 11.44
CA SER A 431 19.12 18.27 12.45
C SER A 431 18.91 17.22 13.55
N ALA A 432 17.66 16.86 13.85
CA ALA A 432 17.34 15.81 14.83
C ALA A 432 17.76 14.40 14.37
N VAL A 433 17.87 14.16 13.05
CA VAL A 433 18.22 12.84 12.50
C VAL A 433 19.62 12.76 11.93
N GLU A 434 20.28 13.90 11.69
CA GLU A 434 21.67 13.97 11.21
C GLU A 434 22.70 13.75 12.33
N VAL A 435 22.31 13.92 13.60
CA VAL A 435 23.16 13.72 14.79
C VAL A 435 23.22 12.24 15.23
N VAL A 436 22.46 11.36 14.56
CA VAL A 436 22.39 9.90 14.78
C VAL A 436 23.14 9.15 13.69
#